data_AF-A0A2N7BBC4-F1
#
_entry.id   AF-A0A2N7BBC4-F1
#
_cell.length_a   1.000
_cell.length_b   1.000
_cell.length_c   1.000
_cell.angle_alpha   90.00
_cell.angle_beta   90.00
_cell.angle_gamma   90.00
#
_symmetry.space_group_name_H-M   'P 1'
#
loop_
_entity.id
_entity.type
_entity.pdbx_description
1 polymer ?
#
loop_
_entity_poly.entity_id
_entity_poly.type
_entity_poly.pdbx_seq_one_letter_code
_entity_poly.pdbx_strand_id
1 'polypeptide(L)'
;MLKLFSSSGFLLVLLCFFFNFMTISCNDEPVATISGWTLVKGGKPDPVIPKWTEGLSNADIEEFGQNGNAALTQSRRVPMQPAAAAVILCCALGLGVSWAPKRMAPLGSLLLSGLSLVALGILHYHLSDFDTILDTASADLNPLNKEDLQFIRLFTIHWGWAYWLAVTLLALIFGNNLYHLLRKR
;
A
#
# COMPACT_ATOMS: atom_id res chain seq x y z
N MET A 1 -32.52 -2.77 -1.59
CA MET A 1 -31.20 -3.26 -2.08
C MET A 1 -30.31 -2.03 -2.31
N LEU A 2 -29.06 -1.90 -1.86
CA LEU A 2 -28.11 -2.87 -1.31
C LEU A 2 -27.43 -2.31 -0.03
N LYS A 3 -27.91 -2.68 1.16
CA LYS A 3 -27.10 -2.54 2.39
C LYS A 3 -25.91 -3.52 2.38
N LEU A 4 -26.11 -4.68 1.71
CA LEU A 4 -25.10 -5.73 1.60
C LEU A 4 -23.87 -5.24 0.83
N PHE A 5 -24.01 -4.58 -0.32
CA PHE A 5 -22.85 -4.15 -1.14
C PHE A 5 -22.00 -3.08 -0.49
N SER A 6 -22.57 -2.14 0.28
CA SER A 6 -21.73 -1.11 0.92
C SER A 6 -20.94 -1.71 2.08
N SER A 7 -21.61 -2.51 2.94
CA SER A 7 -20.95 -3.18 4.06
C SER A 7 -19.93 -4.21 3.57
N SER A 8 -20.33 -5.14 2.69
CA SER A 8 -19.41 -6.13 2.13
C SER A 8 -18.25 -5.48 1.37
N GLY A 9 -18.50 -4.35 0.68
CA GLY A 9 -17.46 -3.58 0.01
C GLY A 9 -16.41 -3.04 0.97
N PHE A 10 -16.81 -2.38 2.06
CA PHE A 10 -15.86 -1.93 3.08
C PHE A 10 -15.13 -3.10 3.77
N LEU A 11 -15.82 -4.23 4.00
CA LEU A 11 -15.19 -5.43 4.56
C LEU A 11 -14.13 -5.99 3.61
N LEU A 12 -14.43 -6.08 2.31
CA LEU A 12 -13.48 -6.54 1.30
C LEU A 12 -12.27 -5.61 1.21
N VAL A 13 -12.47 -4.29 1.33
CA VAL A 13 -11.36 -3.34 1.40
C VAL A 13 -10.49 -3.59 2.63
N LEU A 14 -11.07 -3.80 3.81
CA LEU A 14 -10.29 -4.17 5.00
C LEU A 14 -9.49 -5.46 4.80
N LEU A 15 -10.09 -6.46 4.15
CA LEU A 15 -9.40 -7.71 3.83
C LEU A 15 -8.21 -7.48 2.88
N CYS A 16 -8.31 -6.54 1.94
CA CYS A 16 -7.20 -6.21 1.04
C CYS A 16 -5.95 -5.79 1.81
N PHE A 17 -6.07 -5.11 2.96
CA PHE A 17 -4.91 -4.66 3.74
C PHE A 17 -4.08 -5.81 4.32
N PHE A 18 -4.62 -7.02 4.42
CA PHE A 18 -3.84 -8.19 4.83
C PHE A 18 -2.99 -8.77 3.70
N PHE A 19 -3.14 -8.27 2.47
CA PHE A 19 -2.36 -8.68 1.31
C PHE A 19 -1.30 -7.64 0.94
N ASN A 20 -0.42 -8.03 0.02
CA ASN A 20 0.69 -7.22 -0.47
C ASN A 20 0.17 -6.00 -1.25
N PHE A 21 0.44 -4.82 -0.72
CA PHE A 21 0.07 -3.54 -1.31
C PHE A 21 1.16 -3.01 -2.24
N MET A 22 2.43 -3.30 -1.95
CA MET A 22 3.55 -2.91 -2.78
C MET A 22 4.66 -3.94 -2.74
N THR A 23 5.42 -3.98 -3.82
CA THR A 23 6.63 -4.77 -4.00
C THR A 23 7.76 -3.83 -4.33
N ILE A 24 8.82 -3.86 -3.54
CA ILE A 24 10.08 -3.18 -3.82
C ILE A 24 10.86 -4.12 -4.73
N SER A 25 11.22 -3.63 -5.91
CA SER A 25 12.01 -4.39 -6.88
C SER A 25 13.35 -3.70 -7.08
N CYS A 26 14.41 -4.48 -7.28
CA CYS A 26 15.73 -4.01 -7.68
C CYS A 26 16.01 -4.54 -9.08
N ASN A 27 16.25 -3.66 -10.07
CA ASN A 27 16.47 -4.07 -11.47
C ASN A 27 15.36 -5.00 -12.02
N ASP A 28 14.10 -4.63 -11.78
CA ASP A 28 12.89 -5.40 -12.12
C ASP A 28 12.72 -6.75 -11.41
N GLU A 29 13.59 -7.09 -10.45
CA GLU A 29 13.45 -8.28 -9.62
C GLU A 29 12.87 -7.95 -8.23
N PRO A 30 11.80 -8.63 -7.79
CA PRO A 30 11.19 -8.36 -6.50
C PRO A 30 12.11 -8.78 -5.36
N VAL A 31 12.45 -7.84 -4.47
CA VAL A 31 13.34 -8.07 -3.32
C VAL A 31 12.60 -8.01 -1.98
N ALA A 32 11.49 -7.28 -1.91
CA ALA A 32 10.68 -7.20 -0.71
C ALA A 32 9.22 -6.88 -1.03
N THR A 33 8.30 -7.38 -0.21
CA THR A 33 6.88 -7.03 -0.27
C THR A 33 6.43 -6.38 1.02
N ILE A 34 5.50 -5.44 0.92
CA ILE A 34 4.91 -4.76 2.07
C ILE A 34 3.40 -4.92 1.99
N SER A 35 2.82 -5.55 3.01
CA SER A 35 1.37 -5.64 3.18
C SER A 35 0.77 -4.29 3.59
N GLY A 36 -0.52 -4.09 3.29
CA GLY A 36 -1.25 -2.91 3.77
C GLY A 36 -1.21 -2.79 5.30
N TRP A 37 -1.25 -3.90 6.02
CA TRP A 37 -1.18 -3.94 7.48
C TRP A 37 0.18 -3.52 8.03
N THR A 38 1.26 -3.91 7.34
CA THR A 38 2.61 -3.44 7.66
C THR A 38 2.71 -1.92 7.49
N LEU A 39 2.05 -1.33 6.49
CA LEU A 39 1.97 0.13 6.36
C LEU A 39 1.19 0.78 7.51
N VAL A 40 0.11 0.14 7.99
CA VAL A 40 -0.71 0.66 9.10
C VAL A 40 0.04 0.67 10.42
N LYS A 41 0.82 -0.38 10.73
CA LYS A 41 1.53 -0.48 12.02
C LYS A 41 2.95 0.05 12.00
N GLY A 42 3.53 0.14 10.80
CA GLY A 42 4.98 0.18 10.64
C GLY A 42 5.61 -1.17 10.99
N GLY A 43 6.63 -1.57 10.25
CA GLY A 43 7.18 -2.91 10.39
C GLY A 43 8.31 -3.20 9.41
N LYS A 44 8.82 -4.42 9.45
CA LYS A 44 9.81 -4.88 8.49
C LYS A 44 9.09 -5.35 7.21
N PRO A 45 9.59 -5.00 6.01
CA PRO A 45 9.14 -5.63 4.77
C PRO A 45 9.37 -7.15 4.83
N ASP A 46 8.50 -7.90 4.17
CA ASP A 46 8.69 -9.33 4.01
C ASP A 46 9.70 -9.56 2.87
N PRO A 47 10.84 -10.25 3.11
CA PRO A 47 11.85 -10.47 2.09
C PRO A 47 11.29 -11.41 1.01
N VAL A 48 11.58 -11.10 -0.25
CA VAL A 48 11.30 -11.98 -1.38
C VAL A 48 12.61 -12.62 -1.82
N ILE A 49 12.60 -13.94 -1.93
CA ILE A 49 13.73 -14.70 -2.44
C ILE A 49 13.75 -14.55 -3.98
N PRO A 50 14.79 -13.94 -4.58
CA PRO A 50 14.84 -13.73 -6.02
C PRO A 50 14.94 -15.05 -6.78
N LYS A 51 14.38 -15.11 -7.99
CA LYS A 51 14.40 -16.35 -8.81
C LYS A 51 15.80 -16.81 -9.21
N TRP A 52 16.78 -15.91 -9.33
CA TRP A 52 18.17 -16.31 -9.60
C TRP A 52 18.82 -17.10 -8.46
N THR A 53 18.24 -17.08 -7.26
CA THR A 53 18.71 -17.91 -6.15
C THR A 53 18.16 -19.35 -6.20
N GLU A 54 17.25 -19.66 -7.14
CA GLU A 54 16.77 -21.02 -7.35
C GLU A 54 17.94 -21.93 -7.78
N GLY A 55 18.35 -22.83 -6.89
CA GLY A 55 19.43 -23.80 -7.14
C GLY A 55 20.75 -23.51 -6.42
N LEU A 56 20.89 -22.37 -5.74
CA LEU A 56 22.01 -22.10 -4.83
C LEU A 56 21.76 -22.76 -3.46
N SER A 57 22.82 -23.20 -2.77
CA SER A 57 22.66 -23.75 -1.42
C SER A 57 22.35 -22.63 -0.43
N ASN A 58 21.68 -22.95 0.67
CA ASN A 58 21.36 -21.98 1.72
C ASN A 58 22.61 -21.26 2.27
N ALA A 59 23.79 -21.89 2.23
CA ALA A 59 25.05 -21.28 2.68
C ALA A 59 25.57 -20.23 1.68
N ASP A 60 25.46 -20.50 0.39
CA ASP A 60 25.80 -19.53 -0.67
C ASP A 60 24.82 -18.35 -0.62
N ILE A 61 23.52 -18.63 -0.44
CA ILE A 61 22.48 -17.61 -0.30
C ILE A 61 22.68 -16.77 0.97
N GLU A 62 23.22 -17.32 2.05
CA GLU A 62 23.52 -16.57 3.27
C GLU A 62 24.73 -15.64 3.07
N GLU A 63 25.77 -16.08 2.36
CA GLU A 63 26.95 -15.27 2.01
C GLU A 63 26.63 -14.16 0.98
N PHE A 64 25.82 -14.45 -0.04
CA PHE A 64 25.32 -13.44 -1.00
C PHE A 64 24.21 -12.56 -0.41
N GLY A 65 23.36 -13.15 0.44
CA GLY A 65 22.24 -12.50 1.09
C GLY A 65 22.69 -11.48 2.11
N GLN A 66 23.70 -11.77 2.94
CA GLN A 66 24.25 -10.83 3.92
C GLN A 66 24.88 -9.58 3.28
N ASN A 67 25.36 -9.65 2.04
CA ASN A 67 26.12 -8.58 1.41
C ASN A 67 25.31 -7.59 0.55
N GLY A 68 24.02 -7.85 0.26
CA GLY A 68 23.21 -6.93 -0.56
C GLY A 68 21.72 -6.89 -0.19
N ASN A 69 21.03 -8.03 -0.21
CA ASN A 69 19.57 -8.08 -0.03
C ASN A 69 19.11 -8.21 1.44
N ALA A 70 19.87 -8.88 2.31
CA ALA A 70 19.58 -8.96 3.74
C ALA A 70 19.91 -7.65 4.48
N ALA A 71 20.94 -6.92 4.04
CA ALA A 71 21.26 -5.60 4.58
C ALA A 71 20.12 -4.60 4.33
N LEU A 72 19.45 -4.68 3.18
CA LEU A 72 18.32 -3.81 2.82
C LEU A 72 16.99 -4.22 3.46
N THR A 73 16.73 -5.52 3.62
CA THR A 73 15.48 -6.04 4.21
C THR A 73 15.50 -6.13 5.75
N GLN A 74 16.66 -6.33 6.37
CA GLN A 74 16.77 -6.41 7.84
C GLN A 74 16.91 -5.06 8.54
N SER A 75 17.45 -4.03 7.86
CA SER A 75 17.77 -2.73 8.48
C SER A 75 16.71 -1.64 8.29
N ARG A 76 15.91 -1.67 7.21
CA ARG A 76 14.96 -0.59 6.90
C ARG A 76 13.54 -0.93 7.34
N ARG A 77 13.21 -0.57 8.59
CA ARG A 77 11.83 -0.61 9.07
C ARG A 77 11.01 0.46 8.35
N VAL A 78 9.89 0.07 7.76
CA VAL A 78 8.93 1.01 7.18
C VAL A 78 8.21 1.71 8.33
N PRO A 79 8.25 3.06 8.40
CA PRO A 79 7.52 3.79 9.43
C PRO A 79 6.03 3.63 9.21
N MET A 80 5.27 3.71 10.31
CA MET A 80 3.81 3.71 10.27
C MET A 80 3.30 4.82 9.34
N GLN A 81 2.42 4.48 8.41
CA GLN A 81 1.80 5.40 7.46
C GLN A 81 0.42 5.82 7.97
N PRO A 82 0.25 7.08 8.44
CA PRO A 82 -1.02 7.54 9.00
C PRO A 82 -2.18 7.47 8.00
N ALA A 83 -1.91 7.71 6.72
CA ALA A 83 -2.91 7.63 5.65
C ALA A 83 -3.48 6.21 5.52
N ALA A 84 -2.66 5.16 5.63
CA ALA A 84 -3.11 3.77 5.61
C ALA A 84 -4.02 3.46 6.82
N ALA A 85 -3.65 3.94 8.01
CA ALA A 85 -4.45 3.77 9.22
C ALA A 85 -5.80 4.50 9.14
N ALA A 86 -5.82 5.71 8.56
CA ALA A 86 -7.05 6.46 8.34
C ALA A 86 -8.04 5.71 7.42
N VAL A 87 -7.55 5.00 6.41
CA VAL A 87 -8.38 4.17 5.52
C VAL A 87 -9.02 3.01 6.29
N ILE A 88 -8.24 2.30 7.12
CA ILE A 88 -8.79 1.23 7.97
C ILE A 88 -9.89 1.78 8.88
N LEU A 89 -9.66 2.92 9.53
CA LEU A 89 -10.63 3.55 10.40
C LEU A 89 -11.90 3.94 9.62
N CYS A 90 -11.75 4.56 8.45
CA CYS A 90 -12.89 4.94 7.61
C CYS A 90 -13.69 3.73 7.12
N CYS A 91 -13.02 2.63 6.76
CA CYS A 91 -13.69 1.39 6.34
C CYS A 91 -14.40 0.71 7.51
N ALA A 92 -13.80 0.69 8.70
CA ALA A 92 -14.43 0.16 9.92
C ALA A 92 -15.68 0.99 10.31
N LEU A 93 -15.60 2.32 10.22
CA LEU A 93 -16.75 3.20 10.40
C LEU A 93 -17.79 3.00 9.29
N GLY A 94 -17.35 2.76 8.05
CA GLY A 94 -18.22 2.52 6.89
C GLY A 94 -19.04 1.25 7.05
N LEU A 95 -18.43 0.20 7.62
CA LEU A 95 -19.13 -0.99 8.09
C LEU A 95 -20.17 -0.64 9.16
N GLY A 96 -19.77 0.12 10.18
CA GLY A 96 -20.67 0.58 11.24
C GLY A 96 -21.90 1.34 10.71
N VAL A 97 -21.68 2.24 9.75
CA VAL A 97 -22.73 3.04 9.10
C VAL A 97 -23.75 2.18 8.35
N SER A 98 -23.41 0.95 7.95
CA SER A 98 -24.36 0.03 7.32
C SER A 98 -25.52 -0.39 8.25
N TRP A 99 -25.28 -0.38 9.57
CA TRP A 99 -26.30 -0.62 10.60
C TRP A 99 -27.07 0.65 11.01
N ALA A 100 -26.63 1.83 10.58
CA ALA A 100 -27.28 3.10 10.90
C ALA A 100 -28.66 3.27 10.21
N PRO A 101 -29.47 4.26 10.65
CA PRO A 101 -30.75 4.59 10.05
C PRO A 101 -30.62 4.88 8.54
N LYS A 102 -31.62 4.45 7.75
CA LYS A 102 -31.62 4.51 6.28
C LYS A 102 -31.37 5.92 5.70
N ARG A 103 -31.63 6.98 6.47
CA ARG A 103 -31.40 8.37 6.06
C ARG A 103 -29.93 8.78 6.11
N MET A 104 -29.16 8.26 7.07
CA MET A 104 -27.74 8.64 7.26
C MET A 104 -26.78 7.68 6.55
N ALA A 105 -27.19 6.43 6.35
CA ALA A 105 -26.37 5.40 5.70
C ALA A 105 -25.74 5.79 4.35
N PRO A 106 -26.47 6.39 3.37
CA PRO A 106 -25.88 6.74 2.07
C PRO A 106 -24.90 7.90 2.16
N LEU A 107 -25.21 8.94 2.94
CA LEU A 107 -24.33 10.10 3.11
C LEU A 107 -23.04 9.71 3.84
N GLY A 108 -23.15 8.92 4.92
CA GLY A 108 -21.99 8.43 5.65
C GLY A 108 -21.11 7.52 4.79
N SER A 109 -21.71 6.61 4.01
CA SER A 109 -20.96 5.74 3.09
C SER A 109 -20.23 6.54 2.01
N LEU A 110 -20.87 7.59 1.47
CA LEU A 110 -20.26 8.49 0.49
C LEU A 110 -19.03 9.21 1.07
N LEU A 111 -19.19 9.83 2.25
CA LEU A 111 -18.11 10.57 2.90
C LEU A 111 -16.93 9.65 3.26
N LEU A 112 -17.20 8.48 3.86
CA LEU A 112 -16.15 7.56 4.30
C LEU A 112 -15.40 6.91 3.13
N SER A 113 -16.11 6.53 2.05
CA SER A 113 -15.45 6.04 0.84
C SER A 113 -14.63 7.12 0.15
N GLY A 114 -15.13 8.36 0.06
CA GLY A 114 -14.41 9.50 -0.49
C GLY A 114 -13.14 9.84 0.30
N LEU A 115 -13.24 9.94 1.63
CA LEU A 115 -12.08 10.17 2.50
C LEU A 115 -11.05 9.04 2.38
N SER A 116 -11.49 7.78 2.27
CA SER A 116 -10.61 6.63 2.08
C SER A 116 -9.86 6.70 0.75
N LEU A 117 -10.52 7.11 -0.35
CA LEU A 117 -9.88 7.29 -1.65
C LEU A 117 -8.82 8.39 -1.60
N VAL A 118 -9.14 9.53 -0.97
CA VAL A 118 -8.17 10.63 -0.79
C VAL A 118 -6.97 10.15 0.02
N ALA A 119 -7.19 9.44 1.12
CA ALA A 119 -6.11 8.90 1.94
C ALA A 119 -5.26 7.86 1.19
N LEU A 120 -5.85 6.97 0.39
CA LEU A 120 -5.09 6.04 -0.47
C LEU A 120 -4.32 6.77 -1.58
N GLY A 121 -4.86 7.87 -2.11
CA GLY A 121 -4.17 8.73 -3.07
C GLY A 121 -2.97 9.43 -2.46
N ILE A 122 -3.12 9.98 -1.25
CA ILE A 122 -2.03 10.60 -0.47
C ILE A 122 -0.94 9.56 -0.15
N LEU A 123 -1.35 8.36 0.28
CA LEU A 123 -0.42 7.24 0.54
C LEU A 123 0.36 6.88 -0.72
N HIS A 124 -0.33 6.78 -1.86
CA HIS A 124 0.30 6.47 -3.14
C HIS A 124 1.28 7.56 -3.56
N TYR A 125 0.86 8.82 -3.50
CA TYR A 125 1.71 9.96 -3.81
C TYR A 125 2.97 9.98 -2.94
N HIS A 126 2.86 9.91 -1.61
CA HIS A 126 4.04 10.00 -0.74
C HIS A 126 5.01 8.83 -0.87
N LEU A 127 4.50 7.63 -1.14
CA LEU A 127 5.34 6.44 -1.28
C LEU A 127 5.93 6.32 -2.69
N SER A 128 5.24 6.81 -3.72
CA SER A 128 5.82 6.98 -5.06
C SER A 128 6.78 8.16 -5.11
N ASP A 129 6.59 9.21 -4.30
CA ASP A 129 7.53 10.32 -4.18
C ASP A 129 8.82 9.92 -3.46
N PHE A 130 8.84 8.78 -2.77
CA PHE A 130 10.08 8.16 -2.31
C PHE A 130 10.98 7.76 -3.48
N ASP A 131 10.41 7.37 -4.63
CA ASP A 131 11.17 7.17 -5.88
C ASP A 131 11.73 8.53 -6.35
N THR A 132 10.92 9.60 -6.32
CA THR A 132 11.40 10.96 -6.66
C THR A 132 12.46 11.47 -5.70
N ILE A 133 12.37 11.20 -4.39
CA ILE A 133 13.35 11.59 -3.38
C ILE A 133 14.64 10.77 -3.52
N LEU A 134 14.56 9.49 -3.86
CA LEU A 134 15.75 8.69 -4.19
C LEU A 134 16.43 9.21 -5.47
N ASP A 135 15.63 9.60 -6.47
CA ASP A 135 16.13 10.19 -7.73
C ASP A 135 16.70 11.60 -7.54
N THR A 136 16.06 12.46 -6.75
CA THR A 136 16.51 13.85 -6.50
C THR A 136 17.61 13.93 -5.47
N ALA A 137 17.62 13.07 -4.44
CA ALA A 137 18.74 12.97 -3.52
C ALA A 137 20.02 12.46 -4.22
N SER A 138 19.90 11.78 -5.37
CA SER A 138 21.05 11.47 -6.23
C SER A 138 21.71 12.70 -6.87
N ALA A 139 21.00 13.84 -6.94
CA ALA A 139 21.53 15.10 -7.44
C ALA A 139 22.20 15.96 -6.34
N ASP A 140 21.76 15.83 -5.08
CA ASP A 140 22.21 16.68 -3.95
C ASP A 140 23.06 15.96 -2.88
N LEU A 141 23.08 14.63 -2.82
CA LEU A 141 23.91 13.86 -1.87
C LEU A 141 25.35 13.66 -2.36
N ASN A 142 26.10 14.76 -2.42
CA ASN A 142 27.55 14.72 -2.58
C ASN A 142 28.29 14.61 -1.22
N PRO A 143 27.95 13.61 -0.38
CA PRO A 143 29.00 12.92 0.36
C PRO A 143 28.84 11.37 0.45
N LEU A 144 27.88 10.75 -0.24
CA LEU A 144 27.84 9.27 -0.30
C LEU A 144 28.82 8.73 -1.33
N ASN A 145 29.48 7.61 -1.00
CA ASN A 145 30.42 6.94 -1.88
C ASN A 145 29.69 6.51 -3.18
N LYS A 146 30.34 6.62 -4.35
CA LYS A 146 29.69 6.43 -5.66
C LYS A 146 28.99 5.06 -5.82
N GLU A 147 29.46 4.05 -5.09
CA GLU A 147 28.91 2.69 -5.08
C GLU A 147 27.54 2.61 -4.37
N ASP A 148 27.34 3.34 -3.26
CA ASP A 148 26.06 3.38 -2.54
C ASP A 148 24.97 4.11 -3.35
N LEU A 149 25.38 5.14 -4.12
CA LEU A 149 24.50 5.90 -5.02
C LEU A 149 24.05 5.08 -6.24
N GLN A 150 24.86 4.14 -6.72
CA GLN A 150 24.48 3.24 -7.81
C GLN A 150 23.47 2.17 -7.34
N PHE A 151 23.57 1.72 -6.09
CA PHE A 151 22.59 0.79 -5.50
C PHE A 151 21.19 1.40 -5.37
N ILE A 152 21.11 2.70 -5.04
CA ILE A 152 19.82 3.41 -4.86
C ILE A 152 19.04 3.57 -6.18
N ARG A 153 19.73 3.69 -7.33
CA ARG A 153 19.12 3.90 -8.65
C ARG A 153 18.37 2.70 -9.25
N LEU A 154 18.37 1.56 -8.57
CA LEU A 154 17.78 0.32 -9.10
C LEU A 154 16.44 -0.02 -8.44
N PHE A 155 16.01 0.73 -7.42
CA PHE A 155 14.77 0.45 -6.71
C PHE A 155 13.55 1.06 -7.40
N THR A 156 12.55 0.22 -7.63
CA THR A 156 11.24 0.63 -8.17
C THR A 156 10.13 0.07 -7.30
N ILE A 157 9.12 0.90 -7.04
CA ILE A 157 7.95 0.50 -6.26
C ILE A 157 6.83 0.08 -7.20
N HIS A 158 6.46 -1.19 -7.14
CA HIS A 158 5.34 -1.75 -7.88
C HIS A 158 4.13 -1.92 -6.97
N TRP A 159 3.02 -1.26 -7.31
CA TRP A 159 1.76 -1.37 -6.56
C TRP A 159 1.05 -2.69 -6.86
N GLY A 160 0.79 -3.46 -5.81
CA GLY A 160 0.16 -4.77 -5.89
C GLY A 160 -1.33 -4.72 -6.21
N TRP A 161 -1.87 -5.86 -6.65
CA TRP A 161 -3.29 -6.00 -7.00
C TRP A 161 -4.24 -5.65 -5.85
N ALA A 162 -3.85 -5.90 -4.60
CA ALA A 162 -4.68 -5.65 -3.43
C ALA A 162 -4.92 -4.14 -3.22
N TYR A 163 -3.92 -3.30 -3.53
CA TYR A 163 -4.07 -1.84 -3.50
C TYR A 163 -5.10 -1.39 -4.56
N TRP A 164 -4.94 -1.83 -5.81
CA TRP A 164 -5.84 -1.46 -6.90
C TRP A 164 -7.26 -1.98 -6.69
N LEU A 165 -7.41 -3.17 -6.11
CA LEU A 165 -8.71 -3.71 -5.73
C LEU A 165 -9.38 -2.85 -4.65
N ALA A 166 -8.63 -2.44 -3.62
CA ALA A 166 -9.14 -1.55 -2.58
C ALA A 166 -9.62 -0.20 -3.15
N VAL A 167 -8.82 0.42 -4.03
CA VAL A 167 -9.20 1.66 -4.74
C VAL A 167 -10.47 1.47 -5.56
N THR A 168 -10.52 0.39 -6.35
CA THR A 168 -11.67 0.10 -7.23
C THR A 168 -12.95 -0.11 -6.43
N LEU A 169 -12.90 -0.91 -5.36
CA LEU A 169 -14.04 -1.14 -4.48
C LEU A 169 -14.55 0.15 -3.84
N LEU A 170 -13.64 0.99 -3.32
CA LEU A 170 -14.00 2.29 -2.75
C LEU A 170 -14.61 3.24 -3.79
N ALA A 171 -14.07 3.27 -5.01
CA ALA A 171 -14.60 4.06 -6.12
C ALA A 171 -16.00 3.61 -6.53
N LEU A 172 -16.26 2.29 -6.57
CA LEU A 172 -17.60 1.74 -6.83
C LEU A 172 -18.60 2.11 -5.73
N ILE A 173 -18.20 2.02 -4.45
CA ILE A 173 -19.04 2.43 -3.32
C ILE A 173 -19.35 3.92 -3.42
N PHE A 174 -18.34 4.75 -3.66
CA PHE A 174 -18.49 6.20 -3.79
C PHE A 174 -19.43 6.56 -4.95
N GLY A 175 -19.14 6.07 -6.16
CA GLY A 175 -19.90 6.36 -7.37
C GLY A 175 -21.36 5.91 -7.27
N ASN A 176 -21.62 4.72 -6.71
CA ASN A 176 -22.99 4.24 -6.52
C ASN A 176 -23.79 5.10 -5.54
N ASN A 177 -23.18 5.50 -4.41
CA ASN A 177 -23.86 6.37 -3.45
C ASN A 177 -24.08 7.79 -4.02
N LEU A 178 -23.12 8.31 -4.80
CA LEU A 178 -23.24 9.60 -5.46
C LEU A 178 -24.38 9.60 -6.48
N TYR A 179 -24.45 8.58 -7.33
CA TYR A 179 -25.50 8.40 -8.32
C TYR A 179 -26.90 8.37 -7.68
N HIS A 180 -27.07 7.61 -6.60
CA HIS A 180 -28.34 7.55 -5.88
C HIS A 180 -28.73 8.87 -5.21
N LEU A 181 -27.76 9.68 -4.79
CA LEU A 181 -28.00 10.98 -4.17
C LEU A 181 -28.42 12.02 -5.22
N LEU A 182 -27.77 12.01 -6.39
CA LEU A 182 -28.09 12.88 -7.52
C LEU A 182 -29.45 12.55 -8.14
N ARG A 183 -29.80 11.26 -8.30
CA ARG A 183 -31.09 10.83 -8.87
C ARG A 183 -32.31 11.15 -7.99
N LYS A 184 -32.10 11.38 -6.69
CA LYS A 184 -33.17 11.73 -5.73
C LYS A 184 -33.45 13.23 -5.67
N ARG A 185 -32.63 14.07 -6.30
CA ARG A 185 -32.90 15.48 -6.55
C ARG A 185 -33.58 15.64 -7.91
#